data_AF-A0A3D1SAS3-F1
#
_entry.id   AF-A0A3D1SAS3-F1
#
_cell.length_a   1.000
_cell.length_b   1.000
_cell.length_c   1.000
_cell.angle_alpha   90.00
_cell.angle_beta   90.00
_cell.angle_gamma   90.00
#
_symmetry.space_group_name_H-M   'P 1'
#
loop_
_entity.id
_entity.type
_entity.pdbx_description
1 polymer ?
#
loop_
_entity_poly.entity_id
_entity_poly.type
_entity_poly.pdbx_seq_one_letter_code
_entity_poly.pdbx_strand_id
1 'polypeptide(L)'
;MELHKPGNCQSAYELVVGTTETDVASGSGDVWESGVVESSVIPVVYGGGELNPFTRYFWSVRVKDESQQWSDWSLPHFFETGMMGQLSWKGKWITDTYDFNVKPAAYFRRAFKTDKTIKSARVYIAAAGLYEL
;
A
#
# COMPACT_ATOMS: atom_id res chain seq x y z
N MET A 1 8.09 -16.54 -8.29
CA MET A 1 9.01 -17.69 -8.31
C MET A 1 9.22 -18.06 -9.77
N GLU A 2 10.33 -17.63 -10.38
CA GLU A 2 10.70 -18.17 -11.70
C GLU A 2 11.50 -19.45 -11.46
N LEU A 3 10.88 -20.59 -11.76
CA LEU A 3 11.49 -21.90 -11.54
C LEU A 3 11.99 -22.45 -12.87
N HIS A 4 13.29 -22.77 -12.93
CA HIS A 4 13.92 -23.42 -14.07
C HIS A 4 13.62 -24.94 -14.13
N LYS A 5 12.84 -25.49 -13.18
CA LYS A 5 12.47 -26.91 -13.12
C LYS A 5 10.99 -27.10 -12.71
N PRO A 6 10.22 -27.94 -13.41
CA PRO A 6 8.88 -28.32 -12.98
C PRO A 6 8.93 -29.12 -11.67
N GLY A 7 8.02 -28.82 -10.73
CA GLY A 7 7.80 -29.64 -9.52
C GLY A 7 8.32 -29.08 -8.19
N ASN A 8 9.03 -27.95 -8.16
CA ASN A 8 9.44 -27.34 -6.90
C ASN A 8 8.30 -26.54 -6.26
N CYS A 9 7.92 -26.90 -5.03
CA CYS A 9 7.01 -26.13 -4.18
C CYS A 9 7.79 -25.28 -3.17
N GLN A 10 7.21 -24.16 -2.72
CA GLN A 10 7.78 -23.42 -1.60
C GLN A 10 7.57 -24.23 -0.31
N SER A 11 8.56 -24.26 0.58
CA SER A 11 8.47 -24.93 1.88
C SER A 11 8.38 -23.95 3.05
N ALA A 12 8.96 -22.76 2.90
CA ALA A 12 8.90 -21.69 3.87
C ALA A 12 8.96 -20.32 3.18
N TYR A 13 8.62 -19.27 3.92
CA TYR A 13 8.82 -17.89 3.51
C TYR A 13 9.35 -17.02 4.64
N GLU A 14 9.90 -15.88 4.27
CA GLU A 14 10.23 -14.78 5.18
C GLU A 14 9.89 -13.47 4.49
N LEU A 15 9.21 -12.58 5.22
CA LEU A 15 8.69 -11.31 4.71
C LEU A 15 9.12 -10.18 5.64
N VAL A 16 9.61 -9.10 5.04
CA VAL A 16 9.92 -7.85 5.73
C VAL A 16 9.09 -6.71 5.17
N VAL A 17 8.66 -5.81 6.04
CA VAL A 17 7.93 -4.58 5.73
C VAL A 17 8.62 -3.43 6.43
N GLY A 18 8.77 -2.31 5.72
CA GLY A 18 9.40 -1.13 6.26
C GLY A 18 9.05 0.16 5.52
N THR A 19 9.54 1.29 6.00
CA THR A 19 9.33 2.62 5.41
C THR A 19 10.50 3.09 4.54
N THR A 20 11.63 2.38 4.59
CA THR A 20 12.83 2.62 3.77
C THR A 20 13.01 1.51 2.74
N GLU A 21 12.91 1.86 1.45
CA GLU A 21 13.01 0.90 0.34
C GLU A 21 14.33 0.11 0.33
N THR A 22 15.45 0.78 0.59
CA THR A 22 16.79 0.16 0.58
C THR A 22 16.97 -0.85 1.70
N ASP A 23 16.43 -0.57 2.88
CA ASP A 23 16.55 -1.46 4.04
C ASP A 23 15.71 -2.71 3.80
N VAL A 24 14.49 -2.52 3.30
CA VAL A 24 13.57 -3.61 2.93
C VAL A 24 14.16 -4.48 1.82
N ALA A 25 14.78 -3.88 0.80
CA ALA A 25 15.46 -4.63 -0.27
C ALA A 25 16.62 -5.50 0.24
N SER A 26 17.23 -5.11 1.36
CA SER A 26 18.29 -5.88 2.02
C SER A 26 17.77 -6.91 3.04
N GLY A 27 16.46 -7.03 3.20
CA GLY A 27 15.84 -7.97 4.13
C GLY A 27 15.71 -7.44 5.56
N SER A 28 15.62 -6.12 5.76
CA SER A 28 15.37 -5.51 7.07
C SER A 28 14.10 -4.66 7.06
N GLY A 29 13.21 -4.90 8.01
CA GLY A 29 11.93 -4.21 8.12
C GLY A 29 11.79 -3.46 9.44
N ASP A 30 11.69 -2.13 9.41
CA ASP A 30 11.42 -1.30 10.59
C ASP A 30 9.95 -1.34 11.06
N VAL A 31 9.06 -1.98 10.27
CA VAL A 31 7.62 -2.05 10.55
C VAL A 31 7.20 -3.47 10.92
N TRP A 32 7.67 -4.48 10.18
CA TRP A 32 7.39 -5.87 10.47
C TRP A 32 8.44 -6.79 9.85
N GLU A 33 8.85 -7.81 10.60
CA GLU A 33 9.59 -8.96 10.10
C GLU A 33 8.84 -10.22 10.53
N SER A 34 8.46 -11.09 9.58
CA SER A 34 7.72 -12.32 9.91
C SER A 34 8.59 -13.35 10.63
N GLY A 35 9.92 -13.23 10.50
CA GLY A 35 10.84 -14.34 10.68
C GLY A 35 10.57 -15.47 9.67
N VAL A 36 11.28 -16.58 9.83
CA VAL A 36 11.07 -17.77 9.00
C VAL A 36 9.74 -18.44 9.36
N VAL A 37 8.84 -18.53 8.40
CA VAL A 37 7.56 -19.23 8.55
C VAL A 37 7.56 -20.47 7.67
N GLU A 38 7.56 -21.65 8.30
CA GLU A 38 7.48 -22.95 7.62
C GLU A 38 6.04 -23.18 7.13
N SER A 39 5.73 -22.62 5.98
CA SER A 39 4.42 -22.71 5.33
C SER A 39 4.53 -22.52 3.83
N SER A 40 3.74 -23.28 3.09
CA SER A 40 3.57 -23.13 1.65
C SER A 40 2.31 -22.34 1.27
N VAL A 41 1.56 -21.82 2.25
CA VAL A 41 0.24 -21.21 2.05
C VAL A 41 0.34 -19.76 1.58
N ILE A 42 -0.51 -19.41 0.61
CA ILE A 42 -0.76 -18.05 0.12
C ILE A 42 -2.29 -17.85 0.14
N PRO A 43 -2.83 -16.70 0.58
CA PRO A 43 -2.13 -15.46 0.95
C PRO A 43 -1.55 -15.46 2.38
N VAL A 44 -0.50 -14.66 2.56
CA VAL A 44 0.05 -14.31 3.88
C VAL A 44 -0.72 -13.12 4.44
N VAL A 45 -1.11 -13.20 5.71
CA VAL A 45 -1.76 -12.09 6.43
C VAL A 45 -0.68 -11.26 7.12
N TYR A 46 -0.74 -9.94 6.97
CA TYR A 46 0.16 -9.02 7.67
C TYR A 46 0.03 -9.21 9.20
N GLY A 47 1.15 -9.50 9.85
CA GLY A 47 1.22 -9.78 11.30
C GLY A 47 1.93 -8.71 12.12
N GLY A 48 2.26 -7.56 11.52
CA GLY A 48 2.93 -6.46 12.21
C GLY A 48 1.98 -5.55 12.99
N GLY A 49 2.54 -4.46 13.53
CA GLY A 49 1.78 -3.44 14.27
C GLY A 49 0.82 -2.64 13.38
N GLU A 50 -0.04 -1.83 14.01
CA GLU A 50 -1.00 -0.98 13.30
C GLU A 50 -0.31 -0.08 12.26
N LEU A 51 -0.87 -0.03 11.06
CA LEU A 51 -0.36 0.79 9.98
C LEU A 51 -0.87 2.23 10.14
N ASN A 52 0.00 3.19 9.87
CA ASN A 52 -0.34 4.60 9.90
C ASN A 52 -1.07 5.01 8.62
N PRO A 53 -2.03 5.95 8.66
CA PRO A 53 -2.64 6.51 7.46
C PRO A 53 -1.60 7.26 6.60
N PHE A 54 -1.89 7.41 5.31
CA PHE A 54 -1.08 8.21 4.37
C PHE A 54 0.40 7.83 4.29
N THR A 55 0.72 6.58 4.57
CA THR A 55 2.10 6.09 4.72
C THR A 55 2.40 5.05 3.65
N ARG A 56 3.53 5.23 2.98
CA ARG A 56 4.05 4.24 2.04
C ARG A 56 4.89 3.22 2.79
N TYR A 57 4.57 1.95 2.57
CA TYR A 57 5.29 0.80 3.12
C TYR A 57 5.86 0.00 1.97
N PHE A 58 7.15 -0.29 2.05
CA PHE A 58 7.84 -1.23 1.19
C PHE A 58 7.80 -2.61 1.82
N TRP A 59 7.76 -3.65 1.00
CA TRP A 59 7.86 -5.02 1.45
C TRP A 59 8.72 -5.84 0.49
N SER A 60 9.35 -6.87 1.03
CA SER A 60 10.12 -7.87 0.28
C SER A 60 9.89 -9.24 0.88
N VAL A 61 9.99 -10.27 0.04
CA VAL A 61 9.81 -11.66 0.44
C VAL A 61 10.93 -12.51 -0.14
N ARG A 62 11.38 -13.50 0.63
CA ARG A 62 12.17 -14.63 0.13
C ARG A 62 11.50 -15.93 0.51
N VAL A 63 11.74 -16.99 -0.25
CA VAL A 63 11.13 -18.30 -0.04
C VAL A 63 12.19 -19.38 0.00
N LYS A 64 11.93 -20.45 0.74
CA LYS A 64 12.68 -21.70 0.61
C LYS A 64 12.02 -22.60 -0.41
N ASP A 65 12.83 -23.28 -1.21
CA ASP A 65 12.38 -24.42 -1.99
C ASP A 65 12.35 -25.73 -1.16
N GLU A 66 11.99 -26.84 -1.79
CA GLU A 66 11.98 -28.16 -1.15
C GLU A 66 13.39 -28.66 -0.77
N SER A 67 14.44 -28.11 -1.38
CA SER A 67 15.84 -28.42 -1.06
C SER A 67 16.38 -27.58 0.10
N GLN A 68 15.50 -26.86 0.82
CA GLN A 68 15.84 -25.96 1.92
C GLN A 68 16.77 -24.81 1.50
N GLN A 69 16.80 -24.46 0.21
CA GLN A 69 17.58 -23.33 -0.30
C GLN A 69 16.70 -22.08 -0.36
N TRP A 70 17.22 -20.99 0.21
CA TRP A 70 16.60 -19.68 0.11
C TRP A 70 16.77 -19.10 -1.29
N SER A 71 15.71 -18.48 -1.81
CA SER A 71 15.84 -17.52 -2.90
C SER A 71 16.55 -16.26 -2.42
N ASP A 72 17.04 -15.47 -3.38
CA ASP A 72 17.30 -14.06 -3.13
C ASP A 72 16.01 -13.36 -2.64
N TRP A 73 16.17 -12.24 -1.95
CA TRP A 73 15.06 -11.34 -1.68
C TRP A 73 14.44 -10.86 -2.99
N SER A 74 13.12 -10.78 -3.03
CA SER A 74 12.42 -10.12 -4.13
C SER A 74 12.87 -8.66 -4.26
N LEU A 75 12.69 -8.08 -5.45
CA LEU A 75 12.70 -6.63 -5.56
C LEU A 75 11.67 -6.03 -4.59
N PRO A 76 11.97 -4.88 -3.95
CA PRO A 76 11.02 -4.24 -3.06
C PRO A 76 9.79 -3.80 -3.84
N HIS A 77 8.62 -4.19 -3.35
CA HIS A 77 7.33 -3.66 -3.79
C HIS A 77 6.75 -2.78 -2.69
N PHE A 78 5.73 -1.99 -3.00
CA PHE A 78 5.13 -1.12 -2.00
C PHE A 78 3.60 -1.12 -2.06
N PHE A 79 3.01 -0.79 -0.92
CA PHE A 79 1.63 -0.33 -0.82
C PHE A 79 1.61 1.01 -0.08
N GLU A 80 0.54 1.78 -0.25
CA GLU A 80 0.37 3.05 0.45
C GLU A 80 -0.99 3.05 1.13
N THR A 81 -1.02 3.36 2.43
CA THR A 81 -2.26 3.43 3.18
C THR A 81 -3.03 4.69 2.84
N GLY A 82 -4.36 4.55 2.78
CA GLY A 82 -5.26 5.67 2.62
C GLY A 82 -5.53 6.40 3.93
N MET A 83 -6.73 6.95 4.05
CA MET A 83 -7.12 7.80 5.17
C MET A 83 -7.36 7.04 6.50
N MET A 84 -7.66 5.74 6.45
CA MET A 84 -7.84 4.85 7.61
C MET A 84 -8.67 5.45 8.75
N GLY A 85 -9.99 5.53 8.53
CA GLY A 85 -10.95 6.02 9.51
C GLY A 85 -11.47 7.44 9.21
N GLN A 86 -12.64 7.75 9.76
CA GLN A 86 -13.35 9.01 9.47
C GLN A 86 -12.68 10.23 10.11
N LEU A 87 -11.96 10.05 11.23
CA LEU A 87 -11.29 11.14 11.96
C LEU A 87 -10.14 11.78 11.19
N SER A 88 -9.56 11.06 10.22
CA SER A 88 -8.51 11.59 9.34
C SER A 88 -9.08 12.47 8.22
N TRP A 89 -10.40 12.50 8.02
CA TRP A 89 -11.05 13.31 7.00
C TRP A 89 -11.20 14.76 7.47
N LYS A 90 -10.45 15.68 6.84
CA LYS A 90 -10.53 17.12 7.14
C LYS A 90 -11.54 17.88 6.27
N GLY A 91 -12.03 17.25 5.20
CA GLY A 91 -13.00 17.87 4.29
C GLY A 91 -14.39 17.94 4.91
N LYS A 92 -15.26 18.75 4.32
CA LYS A 92 -16.71 18.72 4.56
C LYS A 92 -17.40 18.39 3.24
N TRP A 93 -18.53 17.69 3.31
CA TRP A 93 -19.41 17.58 2.15
C TRP A 93 -19.82 18.99 1.72
N ILE A 94 -19.70 19.27 0.42
CA ILE A 94 -20.10 20.54 -0.20
C ILE A 94 -21.09 20.23 -1.33
N THR A 95 -21.99 21.17 -1.59
CA THR A 95 -23.00 21.08 -2.65
C THR A 95 -23.22 22.48 -3.23
N ASP A 96 -23.70 22.57 -4.46
CA ASP A 96 -24.00 23.82 -5.18
C ASP A 96 -25.40 24.38 -4.89
N THR A 97 -26.08 23.83 -3.87
CA THR A 97 -27.37 24.29 -3.32
C THR A 97 -28.61 24.10 -4.21
N TYR A 98 -28.48 23.45 -5.37
CA TYR A 98 -29.62 23.14 -6.24
C TYR A 98 -30.36 21.86 -5.80
N ASP A 99 -31.64 21.78 -6.18
CA ASP A 99 -32.44 20.56 -6.08
C ASP A 99 -31.74 19.41 -6.85
N PHE A 100 -31.70 18.21 -6.28
CA PHE A 100 -31.12 17.02 -6.90
C PHE A 100 -31.76 16.65 -8.26
N ASN A 101 -32.93 17.23 -8.58
CA ASN A 101 -33.59 17.10 -9.88
C ASN A 101 -32.99 17.99 -10.99
N VAL A 102 -32.07 18.89 -10.66
CA VAL A 102 -31.39 19.78 -11.62
C VAL A 102 -30.29 19.00 -12.33
N LYS A 103 -30.39 18.90 -13.67
CA LYS A 103 -29.57 18.00 -14.51
C LYS A 103 -28.11 18.44 -14.80
N PRO A 104 -27.75 19.73 -14.85
CA PRO A 104 -26.36 20.13 -15.03
C PRO A 104 -25.46 19.58 -13.92
N ALA A 105 -24.30 19.03 -14.30
CA ALA A 105 -23.30 18.64 -13.32
C ALA A 105 -22.68 19.88 -12.67
N ALA A 106 -22.65 19.90 -11.34
CA ALA A 106 -22.04 20.95 -10.55
C ALA A 106 -20.52 20.98 -10.77
N TYR A 107 -19.95 22.18 -10.97
CA TYR A 107 -18.50 22.39 -11.07
C TYR A 107 -17.97 23.07 -9.81
N PHE A 108 -17.02 22.41 -9.13
CA PHE A 108 -16.35 22.95 -7.95
C PHE A 108 -14.90 23.31 -8.28
N ARG A 109 -14.46 24.52 -7.90
CA ARG A 109 -13.07 24.96 -8.11
C ARG A 109 -12.51 25.57 -6.84
N ARG A 110 -11.28 25.18 -6.50
CA ARG A 110 -10.47 25.81 -5.46
C ARG A 110 -9.05 26.00 -5.94
N ALA A 111 -8.55 27.24 -5.89
CA ALA A 111 -7.15 27.54 -6.14
C ALA A 111 -6.37 27.59 -4.82
N PHE A 112 -5.13 27.13 -4.83
CA PHE A 112 -4.18 27.27 -3.73
C PHE A 112 -2.77 27.48 -4.29
N LYS A 113 -1.83 27.94 -3.45
CA LYS A 113 -0.43 28.13 -3.79
C LYS A 113 0.45 27.25 -2.89
N THR A 114 1.65 26.91 -3.35
CA THR A 114 2.63 26.13 -2.59
C THR A 114 3.96 26.86 -2.58
N ASP A 115 4.50 27.13 -1.40
CA ASP A 115 5.75 27.90 -1.25
C ASP A 115 6.99 27.01 -1.18
N LYS A 116 6.81 25.69 -1.15
CA LYS A 116 7.88 24.68 -1.04
C LYS A 116 7.83 23.70 -2.20
N THR A 117 8.98 23.09 -2.50
CA THR A 117 9.05 21.97 -3.45
C THR A 117 8.24 20.78 -2.94
N ILE A 118 7.37 20.26 -3.81
CA ILE A 118 6.49 19.13 -3.49
C ILE A 118 7.23 17.83 -3.73
N LYS A 119 7.46 17.06 -2.65
CA LYS A 119 8.01 15.70 -2.75
C LYS A 119 6.99 14.72 -3.34
N SER A 120 5.71 14.90 -3.01
CA SER A 120 4.60 14.06 -3.48
C SER A 120 3.25 14.72 -3.15
N ALA A 121 2.21 14.41 -3.93
CA ALA A 121 0.84 14.89 -3.72
C ALA A 121 -0.15 13.72 -3.86
N ARG A 122 -1.22 13.74 -3.04
CA ARG A 122 -2.33 12.78 -3.11
C ARG A 122 -3.64 13.54 -3.08
N VAL A 123 -4.64 13.03 -3.80
CA VAL A 123 -6.01 13.51 -3.72
C VAL A 123 -6.89 12.39 -3.20
N TYR A 124 -7.61 12.67 -2.12
CA TYR A 124 -8.69 11.82 -1.60
C TYR A 124 -10.00 12.51 -1.91
N ILE A 125 -10.81 11.89 -2.77
CA ILE A 125 -12.07 12.45 -3.24
C ILE A 125 -13.16 11.40 -3.13
N ALA A 126 -14.32 11.83 -2.67
CA ALA A 126 -15.54 11.04 -2.63
C ALA A 126 -16.68 11.96 -3.08
N ALA A 127 -17.57 11.44 -3.91
CA ALA A 127 -18.77 12.12 -4.36
C ALA A 127 -19.99 11.23 -4.10
N ALA A 128 -21.11 11.86 -3.77
CA ALA A 128 -22.40 11.19 -3.78
C ALA A 128 -22.92 11.12 -5.23
N GLY A 129 -22.33 10.24 -6.04
CA GLY A 129 -22.59 10.14 -7.47
C GLY A 129 -21.31 10.00 -8.27
N LEU A 130 -21.28 10.62 -9.45
CA LEU A 130 -20.12 10.63 -10.34
C LEU A 130 -19.27 11.88 -10.14
N TYR A 131 -17.96 11.78 -10.32
CA TYR A 131 -17.06 12.91 -10.36
C TYR A 131 -15.98 12.70 -11.43
N GLU A 132 -15.41 13.80 -11.92
CA GLU A 132 -14.21 13.86 -12.75
C GLU A 132 -13.30 14.92 -12.12
N LEU A 133 -11.99 14.64 -12.05
CA LEU A 133 -10.99 15.52 -11.43
C LEU A 133 -9.82 15.77 -12.38
#